data_AF-A0A9D2T1M6-F1
#
_entry.id   AF-A0A9D2T1M6-F1
#
_cell.length_a   1.000
_cell.length_b   1.000
_cell.length_c   1.000
_cell.angle_alpha   90.00
_cell.angle_beta   90.00
_cell.angle_gamma   90.00
#
_symmetry.space_group_name_H-M   'P 1'
#
loop_
_entity.id
_entity.type
_entity.pdbx_description
1 polymer ?
#
loop_
_entity_poly.entity_id
_entity_poly.type
_entity_poly.pdbx_seq_one_letter_code
_entity_poly.pdbx_strand_id
1 'polypeptide(L)' 'ITPSMSRKGNPYDNAMAENFFSILKTECIYRHKPATFSEANEMIDRYILFYNHERIQLKTGEAPLARRLSY' A
#
# COMPACT_ATOMS: atom_id res chain seq x y z
N ILE A 1 8.64 -21.59 -2.14
CA ILE A 1 8.33 -20.32 -1.43
C ILE A 1 8.08 -20.67 0.02
N THR A 2 8.95 -20.23 0.94
CA THR A 2 8.77 -20.48 2.39
C THR A 2 7.97 -19.32 2.97
N PRO A 3 6.77 -19.53 3.53
CA PRO A 3 6.00 -18.45 4.11
C PRO A 3 6.68 -17.96 5.40
N SER A 4 7.17 -16.72 5.36
CA SER A 4 7.67 -16.00 6.53
C SER A 4 6.48 -15.46 7.32
N MET A 5 5.87 -16.31 8.14
CA MET A 5 4.85 -15.87 9.07
C MET A 5 5.52 -15.37 10.35
N SER A 6 5.27 -14.12 10.71
CA SER A 6 5.65 -13.58 12.01
C SER A 6 5.00 -14.39 13.14
N ARG A 7 5.70 -14.49 14.28
CA ARG A 7 5.14 -15.15 15.47
C ARG A 7 3.83 -14.48 15.88
N LYS A 8 2.85 -15.29 16.28
CA LYS A 8 1.57 -14.81 16.82
C LYS A 8 1.85 -13.84 17.99
N GLY A 9 1.30 -12.62 17.90
CA GLY A 9 1.51 -11.57 18.90
C GLY A 9 2.60 -10.54 18.56
N ASN A 10 3.16 -10.53 17.35
CA ASN A 10 4.01 -9.42 16.88
C ASN A 10 3.24 -8.45 15.95
N PRO A 11 2.60 -7.39 16.48
CA PRO A 11 1.86 -6.43 15.67
C PRO A 11 2.76 -5.56 14.79
N TYR A 12 4.05 -5.42 15.12
CA TYR A 12 4.97 -4.54 14.37
C TYR A 12 5.20 -5.01 12.94
N ASP A 13 5.26 -6.32 12.73
CA ASP A 13 5.45 -6.89 11.39
C ASP A 13 4.23 -6.65 10.49
N ASN A 14 3.03 -6.58 11.10
CA ASN A 14 1.79 -6.29 10.38
C ASN A 14 1.51 -4.78 10.27
N ALA A 15 2.08 -3.94 11.14
CA ALA A 15 1.79 -2.52 11.23
C ALA A 15 1.98 -1.77 9.91
N MET A 16 3.00 -2.14 9.12
CA MET A 16 3.24 -1.54 7.80
C MET A 16 2.12 -1.88 6.80
N ALA A 17 1.64 -3.13 6.82
CA ALA A 17 0.53 -3.56 5.99
C ALA A 17 -0.79 -2.92 6.45
N GLU A 18 -1.06 -2.90 7.76
CA GLU A 18 -2.23 -2.24 8.34
C GLU A 18 -2.29 -0.75 7.97
N ASN A 19 -1.17 -0.04 8.07
CA ASN A 19 -1.06 1.35 7.67
C ASN A 19 -1.37 1.51 6.18
N PHE A 20 -0.78 0.69 5.30
CA PHE A 20 -1.09 0.72 3.87
C PHE A 20 -2.58 0.52 3.60
N PHE A 21 -3.20 -0.50 4.20
CA PHE A 21 -4.63 -0.78 4.01
C PHE A 21 -5.54 0.30 4.57
N SER A 22 -5.15 0.97 5.67
CA SER A 22 -5.87 2.11 6.22
C SER A 22 -5.88 3.29 5.24
N ILE A 23 -4.73 3.60 4.64
CA ILE A 23 -4.61 4.68 3.63
C ILE A 23 -5.38 4.31 2.36
N LEU A 24 -5.22 3.08 1.84
CA LEU A 24 -5.96 2.61 0.65
C LEU A 24 -7.48 2.75 0.82
N LYS A 25 -8.01 2.36 1.98
CA LYS A 25 -9.45 2.46 2.25
C LYS A 25 -9.91 3.92 2.33
N THR A 26 -9.15 4.77 3.01
CA THR A 26 -9.54 6.18 3.23
C THR A 26 -9.37 7.04 1.98
N GLU A 27 -8.32 6.84 1.20
CA GLU A 27 -8.02 7.64 0.01
C GLU A 27 -8.73 7.13 -1.25
N CYS A 28 -8.95 5.83 -1.37
CA CYS A 28 -9.50 5.22 -2.57
C CYS A 28 -10.95 4.74 -2.36
N ILE A 29 -11.16 3.75 -1.48
CA ILE A 29 -12.46 3.05 -1.38
C ILE A 29 -13.58 3.94 -0.83
N TYR A 30 -13.34 4.67 0.26
CA TYR A 30 -14.37 5.51 0.87
C TYR A 30 -14.69 6.78 0.08
N ARG A 31 -13.71 7.29 -0.68
CA ARG A 31 -13.91 8.48 -1.53
C ARG A 31 -14.64 8.15 -2.83
N HIS A 32 -14.27 7.05 -3.48
CA HIS A 32 -14.77 6.75 -4.83
C HIS A 32 -15.96 5.77 -4.84
N LYS A 33 -16.13 4.95 -3.78
CA LYS A 33 -17.27 4.03 -3.60
C LYS A 33 -17.57 3.21 -4.87
N PRO A 34 -16.65 2.31 -5.28
CA PRO A 34 -16.83 1.52 -6.51
C PRO A 34 -18.12 0.72 -6.45
N ALA A 35 -18.87 0.73 -7.55
CA ALA A 35 -20.14 0.02 -7.67
C ALA A 35 -19.96 -1.47 -7.98
N THR A 36 -18.78 -1.85 -8.52
CA THR A 36 -18.46 -3.22 -8.91
C THR A 36 -17.08 -3.65 -8.44
N PHE A 37 -16.89 -4.97 -8.33
CA PHE A 37 -15.56 -5.53 -8.04
C PHE A 37 -14.53 -5.24 -9.15
N SER A 38 -14.96 -5.18 -10.41
CA SER A 38 -14.06 -4.86 -11.53
C SER A 38 -13.51 -3.44 -11.40
N GLU A 39 -14.39 -2.48 -11.09
CA GLU A 39 -14.00 -1.09 -10.85
C GLU A 39 -13.09 -0.96 -9.63
N ALA A 40 -13.41 -1.68 -8.54
CA ALA A 40 -12.56 -1.71 -7.35
C ALA A 40 -11.16 -2.26 -7.66
N ASN A 41 -11.04 -3.33 -8.45
CA ASN A 41 -9.75 -3.89 -8.87
C ASN A 41 -8.94 -2.89 -9.68
N GLU A 42 -9.55 -2.27 -10.70
CA GLU A 42 -8.84 -1.30 -11.55
C GLU A 42 -8.38 -0.07 -10.75
N MET A 43 -9.19 0.38 -9.79
CA MET A 43 -8.81 1.46 -8.88
C MET A 43 -7.65 1.06 -7.97
N ILE A 44 -7.67 -0.16 -7.43
CA ILE A 44 -6.58 -0.68 -6.58
C ILE A 44 -5.30 -0.80 -7.39
N ASP A 45 -5.34 -1.32 -8.62
CA ASP A 45 -4.17 -1.44 -9.49
C ASP A 45 -3.53 -0.08 -9.78
N ARG A 46 -4.37 0.91 -10.13
CA ARG A 46 -3.92 2.30 -10.34
C ARG A 46 -3.33 2.90 -9.06
N TYR A 47 -3.96 2.66 -7.91
CA TYR A 47 -3.48 3.17 -6.64
C TYR A 47 -2.14 2.53 -6.23
N ILE A 48 -1.94 1.23 -6.47
CA ILE A 48 -0.68 0.54 -6.20
C ILE A 48 0.44 1.10 -7.07
N LEU A 49 0.16 1.37 -8.35
CA LEU A 49 1.12 2.00 -9.25
C LEU A 49 1.54 3.38 -8.74
N PHE A 50 0.57 4.24 -8.43
CA PHE A 50 0.80 5.57 -7.84
C PHE A 50 1.60 5.47 -6.53
N TYR A 51 1.21 4.57 -5.63
CA TYR A 51 1.85 4.41 -4.32
C TYR A 51 3.32 4.04 -4.46
N ASN A 52 3.66 3.14 -5.39
CA ASN A 52 5.03 2.66 -5.56
C ASN A 52 5.92 3.63 -6.35
N HIS A 53 5.37 4.29 -7.37
CA HIS A 53 6.16 5.06 -8.34
C HIS A 53 6.13 6.58 -8.10
N GLU A 54 5.04 7.11 -7.54
CA GLU A 54 4.80 8.56 -7.52
C GLU A 54 4.68 9.13 -6.10
N ARG A 55 4.21 8.34 -5.13
CA ARG A 55 3.95 8.82 -3.77
C ARG A 55 5.24 9.20 -3.03
N ILE A 56 5.51 10.50 -2.92
CA ILE A 56 6.66 11.02 -2.19
C ILE A 56 6.52 10.70 -0.69
N GLN A 57 7.51 10.00 -0.13
CA GLN A 57 7.57 9.75 1.30
C GLN A 57 8.21 10.93 2.02
N LEU A 58 7.43 11.61 2.87
CA LEU A 58 7.86 12.81 3.61
C LEU A 58 9.18 12.64 4.38
N LYS A 59 9.42 11.44 4.93
CA LYS A 59 10.65 11.14 5.69
C LYS A 59 11.92 11.28 4.85
N THR A 60 11.81 11.21 3.54
CA THR A 60 12.93 10.93 2.65
C THR A 60 12.90 11.60 1.29
N GLY A 61 11.79 12.24 0.92
CA GLY A 61 11.67 13.00 -0.33
C GLY A 61 11.53 12.17 -1.61
N GLU A 62 11.48 10.84 -1.54
CA GLU A 62 11.47 9.95 -2.71
C GLU A 62 10.26 9.00 -2.70
N ALA A 63 9.91 8.49 -3.88
CA ALA A 63 8.92 7.41 -4.02
C ALA A 63 9.47 6.07 -3.47
N PRO A 64 8.61 5.14 -3.00
CA PRO A 64 9.06 3.88 -2.41
C PRO A 64 9.96 3.05 -3.33
N LEU A 65 9.66 3.01 -4.63
CA LEU A 65 10.49 2.27 -5.60
C LEU A 65 11.85 2.94 -5.79
N ALA A 66 11.89 4.27 -5.88
CA ALA A 66 13.14 5.02 -6.06
C ALA A 66 14.11 4.74 -4.89
N ARG A 67 13.60 4.73 -3.65
CA ARG A 67 14.39 4.31 -2.48
C ARG A 67 14.92 2.89 -2.62
N ARG A 68 14.11 1.96 -3.10
CA ARG A 68 14.52 0.54 -3.17
C ARG A 68 15.67 0.34 -4.15
N LEU A 69 15.74 1.17 -5.19
CA LEU A 69 16.78 1.12 -6.23
C LEU A 69 18.04 1.92 -5.86
N SER A 70 18.01 2.75 -4.82
CA SER A 70 19.16 3.53 -4.34
C SER A 70 20.04 2.79 -3.32
N TYR A 71 19.70 1.53 -2.99
CA TYR A 71 20.50 0.62 -2.15
C TYR A 71 21.10 -0.53 -2.95
#